data_AF-A0A5Q4EMX7-F1
#
_entry.id   AF-A0A5Q4EMX7-F1
#
_cell.length_a   1.000
_cell.length_b   1.000
_cell.length_c   1.000
_cell.angle_alpha   90.00
_cell.angle_beta   90.00
_cell.angle_gamma   90.00
#
_symmetry.space_group_name_H-M   'P 1'
#
loop_
_entity.id
_entity.type
_entity.pdbx_description
1 polymer ?
#
loop_
_entity_poly.entity_id
_entity_poly.type
_entity_poly.pdbx_seq_one_letter_code
_entity_poly.pdbx_strand_id
1 'polypeptide(L)'
;MIPADFYMVSSEGYMMASPHRCEAIRRIKGEDRDDYLLAAIDPPLNGQVFGLGGRNIDQVVIATRHQSESLFPIERWPVYVHVARLLVPYEGQDIIRNDEVESIAWAELYATEDAARAKSE
;
A
#
# COMPACT_ATOMS: atom_id res chain seq x y z
N MET A 1 0.91 -15.33 -9.29
CA MET A 1 1.15 -13.99 -9.85
C MET A 1 -0.18 -13.28 -9.84
N ILE A 2 -0.32 -12.21 -9.05
CA ILE A 2 -1.52 -11.38 -9.05
C ILE A 2 -1.48 -10.42 -10.25
N PRO A 3 -2.63 -10.05 -10.86
CA PRO A 3 -2.69 -8.92 -11.77
C PRO A 3 -2.16 -7.65 -11.08
N ALA A 4 -1.45 -6.78 -11.79
CA ALA A 4 -0.94 -5.54 -11.24
C ALA A 4 -1.69 -4.36 -11.84
N ASP A 5 -2.42 -3.61 -11.01
CA ASP A 5 -2.99 -2.32 -11.38
C ASP A 5 -1.94 -1.21 -11.32
N PHE A 6 -0.96 -1.36 -10.42
CA PHE A 6 0.17 -0.45 -10.25
C PHE A 6 1.33 -1.15 -9.52
N TYR A 7 2.46 -0.44 -9.41
CA TYR A 7 3.68 -0.90 -8.77
C TYR A 7 4.08 0.05 -7.65
N MET A 8 4.46 -0.49 -6.49
CA MET A 8 4.80 0.28 -5.30
C MET A 8 6.27 0.08 -4.93
N VAL A 9 6.95 1.17 -4.61
CA VAL A 9 8.32 1.18 -4.11
C VAL A 9 8.41 2.17 -2.94
N SER A 10 9.25 1.88 -1.96
CA SER A 10 9.44 2.80 -0.84
C SER A 10 9.97 4.15 -1.28
N SER A 11 9.49 5.21 -0.64
CA SER A 11 10.14 6.52 -0.73
C SER A 11 11.35 6.60 0.18
N GLU A 12 11.37 5.84 1.28
CA GLU A 12 12.40 5.92 2.32
C GLU A 12 12.69 4.54 2.94
N GLY A 13 13.98 4.17 3.02
CA GLY A 13 14.45 2.98 3.75
C GLY A 13 14.42 1.66 2.96
N TYR A 14 14.75 0.56 3.66
CA TYR A 14 14.91 -0.78 3.08
C TYR A 14 13.59 -1.56 2.91
N MET A 15 12.54 -1.14 3.61
CA MET A 15 11.21 -1.73 3.47
C MET A 15 10.70 -1.40 2.09
N MET A 16 10.32 -2.38 1.25
CA MET A 16 9.92 -2.15 -0.16
C MET A 16 11.03 -1.60 -1.07
N ALA A 17 12.28 -2.04 -0.86
CA ALA A 17 13.44 -1.67 -1.69
C ALA A 17 13.35 -2.17 -3.14
N SER A 18 12.46 -3.12 -3.45
CA SER A 18 12.18 -3.58 -4.80
C SER A 18 10.71 -3.33 -5.14
N PRO A 19 10.35 -3.10 -6.42
CA PRO A 19 8.95 -2.93 -6.81
C PRO A 19 8.05 -4.07 -6.36
N HIS A 20 6.93 -3.73 -5.74
CA HIS A 20 5.82 -4.62 -5.40
C HIS A 20 4.71 -4.44 -6.42
N ARG A 21 4.24 -5.54 -7.02
CA ARG A 21 2.99 -5.57 -7.79
C ARG A 21 1.85 -5.32 -6.82
N CYS A 22 0.93 -4.43 -7.19
CA CYS A 22 -0.24 -4.12 -6.38
C CYS A 22 -1.51 -4.39 -7.16
N GLU A 23 -2.42 -5.16 -6.55
CA GLU A 23 -3.80 -5.34 -7.03
C GLU A 23 -4.74 -4.52 -6.15
N ALA A 24 -5.51 -3.63 -6.75
CA ALA A 24 -6.52 -2.85 -6.04
C ALA A 24 -7.71 -3.74 -5.68
N ILE A 25 -7.86 -4.08 -4.41
CA ILE A 25 -8.96 -4.93 -3.94
C ILE A 25 -10.24 -4.11 -3.84
N ARG A 26 -10.19 -3.00 -3.08
CA ARG A 26 -11.40 -2.21 -2.78
C ARG A 26 -11.07 -0.83 -2.20
N ARG A 27 -11.90 0.16 -2.52
CA ARG A 27 -11.99 1.41 -1.77
C ARG A 27 -12.68 1.18 -0.42
N ILE A 28 -12.03 1.57 0.66
CA ILE A 28 -12.57 1.51 2.02
C ILE A 28 -12.54 2.90 2.65
N LYS A 29 -13.32 3.10 3.71
CA LYS A 29 -13.32 4.35 4.48
C LYS A 29 -12.54 4.17 5.76
N GLY A 30 -11.91 5.24 6.21
CA GLY A 30 -11.43 5.43 7.58
C GLY A 30 -12.42 6.23 8.41
N GLU A 31 -12.05 6.49 9.66
CA GLU A 31 -12.81 7.39 10.53
C GLU A 31 -12.71 8.85 10.07
N ASP A 32 -11.54 9.26 9.58
CA ASP A 32 -11.23 10.66 9.22
C ASP A 32 -11.18 10.93 7.70
N ARG A 33 -11.14 9.88 6.87
CA ARG A 33 -11.03 9.99 5.40
C ARG A 33 -11.70 8.83 4.70
N ASP A 34 -12.20 9.03 3.47
CA ASP A 34 -13.06 8.05 2.77
C ASP A 34 -12.43 7.45 1.51
N ASP A 35 -11.11 7.62 1.35
CA ASP A 35 -10.35 7.38 0.14
C ASP A 35 -9.16 6.42 0.39
N TYR A 36 -9.30 5.51 1.34
CA TYR A 36 -8.35 4.42 1.52
C TYR A 36 -8.53 3.35 0.45
N LEU A 37 -7.41 2.76 0.04
CA LEU A 37 -7.36 1.61 -0.87
C LEU A 37 -6.82 0.39 -0.13
N LEU A 38 -7.61 -0.67 -0.02
CA LEU A 38 -7.08 -1.99 0.30
C LEU A 38 -6.43 -2.58 -0.96
N ALA A 39 -5.17 -2.97 -0.85
CA ALA A 39 -4.43 -3.58 -1.96
C ALA A 39 -3.72 -4.86 -1.53
N ALA A 40 -3.68 -5.85 -2.41
CA ALA A 40 -2.77 -6.99 -2.29
C ALA A 40 -1.41 -6.62 -2.87
N ILE A 41 -0.33 -7.13 -2.29
CA ILE A 41 1.05 -6.85 -2.72
C ILE A 41 1.87 -8.14 -2.94
N ASP A 42 2.67 -8.13 -4.00
CA ASP A 42 3.58 -9.24 -4.35
C ASP A 42 4.94 -8.69 -4.86
N PRO A 43 6.10 -9.03 -4.24
CA PRO A 43 6.24 -9.94 -3.10
C PRO A 43 5.59 -9.39 -1.83
N PRO A 44 5.24 -10.21 -0.83
CA PRO A 44 4.71 -9.70 0.43
C PRO A 44 5.84 -9.13 1.30
N LEU A 45 5.50 -8.25 2.26
CA LEU A 45 6.49 -7.73 3.22
C LEU A 45 6.79 -8.77 4.30
N ASN A 46 8.05 -8.81 4.74
CA ASN A 46 8.43 -9.63 5.88
C ASN A 46 7.78 -9.09 7.16
N GLY A 47 6.84 -9.84 7.75
CA GLY A 47 6.12 -9.41 8.95
C GLY A 47 6.93 -9.52 10.25
N GLN A 48 8.11 -10.16 10.23
CA GLN A 48 8.95 -10.33 11.42
C GLN A 48 9.38 -9.00 12.01
N VAL A 49 9.72 -8.01 11.16
CA VAL A 49 10.11 -6.67 11.60
C VAL A 49 8.98 -5.91 12.29
N PHE A 50 7.75 -6.40 12.13
CA PHE A 50 6.54 -5.84 12.74
C PHE A 50 5.96 -6.75 13.84
N GLY A 51 6.73 -7.72 14.35
CA GLY A 51 6.30 -8.61 15.43
C GLY A 51 5.31 -9.70 15.02
N LEU A 52 5.12 -9.97 13.72
CA LEU A 52 4.19 -11.00 13.23
C LEU A 52 4.79 -12.42 13.23
N GLY A 53 6.03 -12.57 13.68
CA GLY A 53 6.78 -13.82 13.59
C GLY A 53 7.10 -14.16 12.13
N GLY A 54 6.81 -15.39 11.71
CA GLY A 54 7.01 -15.84 10.33
C GLY A 54 5.87 -15.51 9.36
N ARG A 55 4.86 -14.74 9.79
CA ARG A 55 3.75 -14.33 8.92
C ARG A 55 4.17 -13.14 8.08
N ASN A 56 3.88 -13.16 6.79
CA ASN A 56 4.10 -12.04 5.89
C ASN A 56 2.89 -11.08 5.87
N ILE A 57 3.10 -9.89 5.33
CA ILE A 57 2.04 -8.92 5.05
C ILE A 57 1.85 -8.90 3.54
N ASP A 58 0.76 -9.50 3.08
CA ASP A 58 0.35 -9.59 1.68
C ASP A 58 -0.76 -8.59 1.33
N GLN A 59 -1.33 -7.91 2.32
CA GLN A 59 -2.33 -6.86 2.17
C GLN A 59 -1.95 -5.61 2.94
N VAL A 60 -2.16 -4.46 2.32
CA VAL A 60 -1.89 -3.15 2.90
C VAL A 60 -3.04 -2.19 2.63
N VAL A 61 -3.16 -1.18 3.49
CA VAL A 61 -4.03 -0.03 3.30
C VAL A 61 -3.19 1.13 2.80
N ILE A 62 -3.60 1.72 1.68
CA ILE A 62 -2.89 2.79 0.99
C ILE A 62 -3.73 4.04 1.04
N ALA A 63 -3.07 5.17 1.25
CA ALA A 63 -3.70 6.48 1.34
C ALA A 63 -2.82 7.53 0.66
N THR A 64 -3.39 8.44 -0.12
CA THR A 64 -2.61 9.56 -0.69
C THR A 64 -1.97 10.39 0.42
N ARG A 65 -0.73 10.83 0.19
CA ARG A 65 0.00 11.75 1.05
C ARG A 65 -0.50 13.19 0.88
N HIS A 66 -0.90 13.55 -0.34
CA HIS A 66 -1.37 14.89 -0.69
C HIS A 66 -2.86 14.89 -1.03
N GLN A 67 -3.60 15.85 -0.49
CA GLN A 67 -5.06 15.97 -0.69
C GLN A 67 -5.47 16.26 -2.16
N SER A 68 -4.53 16.70 -3.00
CA SER A 68 -4.76 17.00 -4.42
C SER A 68 -4.54 15.79 -5.34
N GLU A 69 -4.27 14.61 -4.78
CA GLU A 69 -4.10 13.35 -5.50
C GLU A 69 -5.27 12.42 -5.19
N SER A 70 -5.57 11.51 -6.12
CA SER A 70 -6.63 10.51 -5.99
C SER A 70 -6.09 9.13 -6.34
N LEU A 71 -6.58 8.11 -5.64
CA LEU A 71 -6.39 6.69 -6.01
C LEU A 71 -7.56 6.18 -6.89
N PHE A 72 -8.58 7.01 -7.15
CA PHE A 72 -9.85 6.61 -7.75
C PHE A 72 -10.38 7.66 -8.75
N PRO A 73 -9.87 7.76 -9.98
CA PRO A 73 -8.72 7.04 -10.55
C PRO A 73 -7.39 7.76 -10.21
N ILE A 74 -6.26 7.09 -10.51
CA ILE A 74 -4.94 7.73 -10.51
C ILE A 74 -4.74 8.48 -11.83
N GLU A 75 -4.60 9.80 -11.76
CA GLU A 75 -4.46 10.66 -12.95
C GLU A 75 -3.01 11.08 -13.23
N ARG A 76 -2.12 10.99 -12.24
CA ARG A 76 -0.72 11.43 -12.32
C ARG A 76 0.18 10.41 -11.65
N TRP A 77 1.40 10.27 -12.20
CA TRP A 77 2.40 9.33 -11.73
C TRP A 77 3.76 10.03 -11.58
N PRO A 78 4.55 9.70 -10.54
CA PRO A 78 4.20 8.84 -9.41
C PRO A 78 3.18 9.49 -8.46
N VAL A 79 2.50 8.67 -7.65
CA VAL A 79 1.65 9.14 -6.53
C VAL A 79 2.35 8.85 -5.22
N TYR A 80 2.45 9.85 -4.34
CA TYR A 80 3.04 9.66 -3.01
C TYR A 80 1.97 9.17 -2.03
N VAL A 81 2.26 8.08 -1.33
CA VAL A 81 1.27 7.41 -0.46
C VAL A 81 1.83 7.08 0.91
N HIS A 82 0.93 7.03 1.89
CA HIS A 82 1.13 6.33 3.16
C HIS A 82 0.70 4.88 3.00
N VAL A 83 1.52 3.97 3.52
CA VAL A 83 1.23 2.53 3.54
C VAL A 83 1.06 2.09 4.98
N ALA A 84 -0.06 1.45 5.27
CA ALA A 84 -0.37 0.90 6.57
C ALA A 84 -0.60 -0.62 6.48
N ARG A 85 -0.22 -1.34 7.53
CA ARG A 85 -0.60 -2.75 7.71
C ARG A 85 -1.91 -2.84 8.48
N LEU A 86 -2.63 -3.94 8.25
CA LEU A 86 -3.76 -4.34 9.07
C LEU A 86 -3.26 -4.98 10.39
N LEU A 87 -3.84 -4.59 11.52
CA LEU A 87 -3.56 -5.15 12.85
C LEU A 87 -4.52 -6.31 13.19
N VAL A 88 -5.68 -6.34 12.52
CA VAL A 88 -6.68 -7.40 12.59
C VAL A 88 -6.97 -7.93 11.18
N PRO A 89 -7.42 -9.19 11.01
CA PRO A 89 -7.83 -9.68 9.71
C PRO A 89 -8.90 -8.79 9.07
N TYR A 90 -8.78 -8.53 7.76
CA TYR A 90 -9.85 -7.85 7.03
C TYR A 90 -11.00 -8.82 6.76
N GLU A 91 -12.21 -8.47 7.21
CA GLU A 91 -13.42 -9.30 7.12
C GLU A 91 -14.46 -8.73 6.16
N GLY A 92 -14.08 -7.75 5.31
CA GLY A 92 -14.99 -7.14 4.34
C GLY A 92 -15.75 -5.93 4.86
N GLN A 93 -15.32 -5.34 5.98
CA GLN A 93 -15.89 -4.10 6.51
C GLN A 93 -15.68 -2.91 5.56
N ASP A 94 -16.64 -1.99 5.53
CA ASP A 94 -16.57 -0.76 4.73
C ASP A 94 -15.77 0.37 5.41
N ILE A 95 -15.62 0.30 6.74
CA ILE A 95 -14.90 1.28 7.56
C ILE A 95 -13.80 0.54 8.32
N ILE A 96 -12.57 1.06 8.25
CA ILE A 96 -11.44 0.66 9.09
C ILE A 96 -11.19 1.72 10.15
N ARG A 97 -11.01 1.29 11.39
CA ARG A 97 -10.68 2.18 12.50
C ARG A 97 -9.19 2.49 12.58
N ASN A 98 -8.86 3.62 13.19
CA ASN A 98 -7.46 4.02 13.35
C ASN A 98 -6.65 3.04 14.23
N ASP A 99 -7.31 2.28 15.12
CA ASP A 99 -6.69 1.23 15.95
C ASP A 99 -6.60 -0.15 15.27
N GLU A 100 -7.14 -0.29 14.06
CA GLU A 100 -7.09 -1.52 13.25
C GLU A 100 -5.96 -1.49 12.21
N VAL A 101 -5.27 -0.36 12.07
CA VAL A 101 -4.16 -0.18 11.12
C VAL A 101 -2.96 0.51 11.77
N GLU A 102 -1.78 0.23 11.25
CA GLU A 102 -0.55 0.89 11.65
C GLU A 102 0.21 1.35 10.41
N SER A 103 0.58 2.64 10.36
CA SER A 103 1.42 3.18 9.30
C SER A 103 2.82 2.58 9.38
N ILE A 104 3.29 2.00 8.28
CA ILE A 104 4.56 1.27 8.21
C ILE A 104 5.58 1.87 7.23
N ALA A 105 5.13 2.66 6.25
CA ALA A 105 6.02 3.26 5.26
C ALA A 105 5.40 4.46 4.54
N TRP A 106 6.27 5.26 3.94
CA TRP A 106 5.93 6.15 2.83
C TRP A 106 6.42 5.52 1.53
N ALA A 107 5.59 5.57 0.49
CA ALA A 107 5.89 4.92 -0.77
C ALA A 107 5.44 5.78 -1.96
N GLU A 108 5.86 5.36 -3.14
CA GLU A 108 5.44 5.90 -4.42
C GLU A 108 4.77 4.80 -5.24
N LEU A 109 3.64 5.14 -5.87
CA LEU A 109 2.97 4.28 -6.84
C LEU A 109 3.37 4.68 -8.26
N TYR A 110 3.51 3.68 -9.13
CA TYR A 110 3.90 3.79 -10.52
C TYR A 110 3.00 2.95 -11.43
N ALA A 111 2.74 3.44 -12.64
CA ALA A 111 1.93 2.71 -13.63
C ALA A 111 2.63 1.45 -14.17
N THR A 112 3.97 1.41 -14.16
CA THR A 112 4.76 0.32 -14.74
C THR A 112 5.87 -0.14 -13.79
N GLU A 113 6.24 -1.41 -13.93
CA GLU A 113 7.33 -2.03 -13.16
C GLU A 113 8.67 -1.34 -13.42
N ASP A 114 8.95 -1.02 -14.68
CA ASP A 114 10.20 -0.36 -15.10
C ASP A 114 10.35 1.01 -14.45
N ALA A 115 9.26 1.78 -14.36
CA ALA A 115 9.29 3.10 -13.71
C ALA A 115 9.53 2.99 -12.20
N ALA A 116 8.88 2.01 -11.54
CA ALA A 116 9.14 1.73 -10.13
C ALA A 116 10.58 1.24 -9.90
N ARG A 117 11.12 0.43 -10.83
CA ARG A 117 12.48 -0.12 -10.74
C ARG A 117 13.54 0.97 -10.89
N ALA A 118 13.34 1.89 -11.84
CA ALA A 118 14.24 3.04 -12.03
C ALA A 118 14.34 3.96 -10.80
N LYS A 119 13.35 3.92 -9.90
CA LYS A 119 13.38 4.63 -8.61
C LYS A 119 14.14 3.88 -7.52
N SER A 120 14.20 2.55 -7.59
CA SER A 120 14.89 1.69 -6.60
C SER A 120 16.40 1.53 -6.83
N GLU A 121 16.93 2.02 -7.96
CA GLU A 121 18.35 2.03 -8.31
C GLU A 121 19.08 3.27 -7.73
#